data_AF-A0A496RM28-F1
#
_entry.id   AF-A0A496RM28-F1
#
_cell.length_a   1.000
_cell.length_b   1.000
_cell.length_c   1.000
_cell.angle_alpha   90.00
_cell.angle_beta   90.00
_cell.angle_gamma   90.00
#
_symmetry.space_group_name_H-M   'P 1'
#
loop_
_entity.id
_entity.type
_entity.pdbx_description
1 polymer ?
#
loop_
_entity_poly.entity_id
_entity_poly.type
_entity_poly.pdbx_seq_one_letter_code
_entity_poly.pdbx_strand_id
1 'polypeptide(L)'
;MALTKNRLPVGDWLTGAIKPNQVNVGTTPTPLPTTALNHRRSIIVYNNGSNTVYLGDANVTVGNGLPMPPGGSYSFKLDVGVVLYGVVASGTEDVRILEGS
;
A
#
# COMPACT_ATOMS: atom_id res chain seq x y z
N MET A 1 -28.77 -25.20 31.76
CA MET A 1 -27.56 -25.68 31.07
C MET A 1 -27.16 -24.60 30.06
N ALA A 2 -26.19 -23.76 30.41
CA ALA A 2 -25.87 -22.56 29.63
C ALA A 2 -25.09 -22.93 28.37
N LEU A 3 -25.58 -22.49 27.21
CA LEU A 3 -24.85 -22.54 25.94
C LEU A 3 -23.72 -21.50 25.99
N THR A 4 -22.55 -21.89 26.48
CA THR A 4 -21.33 -21.10 26.26
C THR A 4 -21.01 -21.22 24.77
N LYS A 5 -21.44 -20.22 23.99
CA LYS A 5 -21.18 -20.14 22.55
C LYS A 5 -19.67 -19.93 22.37
N ASN A 6 -18.91 -21.03 22.37
CA ASN A 6 -17.49 -21.09 22.07
C ASN A 6 -17.28 -20.87 20.56
N ARG A 7 -17.65 -19.69 20.07
CA ARG A 7 -17.28 -19.24 18.74
C ARG A 7 -16.09 -18.34 18.92
N LEU A 8 -14.90 -18.88 18.65
CA LEU A 8 -13.76 -18.03 18.33
C LEU A 8 -14.23 -17.10 17.20
N PRO A 9 -14.13 -15.77 17.36
CA PRO A 9 -14.45 -14.87 16.26
C PRO A 9 -13.52 -15.23 15.11
N VAL A 10 -14.08 -15.72 13.99
CA VAL A 10 -13.37 -15.86 12.71
C VAL A 10 -13.22 -14.45 12.12
N GLY A 11 -12.42 -13.66 12.80
CA GLY A 11 -12.19 -12.27 12.51
C GLY A 11 -10.98 -12.12 11.62
N ASP A 12 -11.18 -11.68 10.38
CA ASP A 12 -10.11 -11.23 9.48
C ASP A 12 -9.55 -9.86 9.92
N TRP A 13 -9.36 -9.66 11.23
CA TRP A 13 -8.95 -8.39 11.80
C TRP A 13 -7.44 -8.23 11.69
N LEU A 14 -6.97 -6.98 11.69
CA LEU A 14 -5.56 -6.67 11.91
C LEU A 14 -5.23 -7.00 13.36
N THR A 15 -4.15 -7.74 13.59
CA THR A 15 -3.79 -8.24 14.93
C THR A 15 -2.44 -7.74 15.45
N GLY A 16 -1.68 -7.07 14.58
CA GLY A 16 -0.39 -6.47 14.85
C GLY A 16 -0.46 -4.95 14.85
N ALA A 17 0.44 -4.30 14.10
CA ALA A 17 0.64 -2.87 14.10
C ALA A 17 -0.04 -2.16 12.91
N ILE A 18 -0.36 -0.88 13.12
CA ILE A 18 -0.62 0.09 12.05
C ILE A 18 0.63 0.96 11.90
N LYS A 19 1.25 0.92 10.73
CA LYS A 19 2.52 1.62 10.48
C LYS A 19 2.39 2.63 9.35
N PRO A 20 2.60 3.93 9.60
CA PRO A 20 2.73 4.92 8.55
C PRO A 20 4.13 4.86 7.93
N ASN A 21 4.23 5.14 6.64
CA ASN A 21 5.50 5.36 5.95
C ASN A 21 5.35 6.46 4.90
N GLN A 22 6.46 7.10 4.55
CA GLN A 22 6.55 8.08 3.48
C GLN A 22 7.61 7.59 2.49
N VAL A 23 7.29 7.61 1.21
CA VAL A 23 8.23 7.24 0.15
C VAL A 23 8.19 8.29 -0.96
N ASN A 24 9.36 8.74 -1.39
CA ASN A 24 9.50 9.59 -2.57
C ASN A 24 9.57 8.70 -3.80
N VAL A 25 8.58 8.84 -4.69
CA VAL A 25 8.50 8.09 -5.95
C VAL A 25 9.11 8.93 -7.07
N GLY A 26 10.10 8.38 -7.76
CA GLY A 26 10.75 9.00 -8.92
C GLY A 26 10.30 8.40 -10.25
N THR A 27 11.09 8.66 -11.30
CA THR A 27 10.84 8.17 -12.67
C THR A 27 11.23 6.71 -12.89
N THR A 28 11.75 6.05 -11.86
CA THR A 28 12.00 4.60 -11.85
C THR A 28 11.05 3.91 -10.87
N PRO A 29 10.62 2.67 -11.15
CA PRO A 29 9.79 1.89 -10.24
C PRO A 29 10.37 1.90 -8.81
N THR A 30 9.59 2.42 -7.88
CA THR A 30 9.99 2.59 -6.48
C THR A 30 9.06 1.77 -5.59
N PRO A 31 9.58 0.91 -4.68
CA PRO A 31 8.75 0.06 -3.83
C PRO A 31 7.98 0.88 -2.78
N LEU A 32 6.72 0.50 -2.55
CA LEU A 32 5.75 1.14 -1.67
C LEU A 32 5.16 0.11 -0.68
N PRO A 33 5.69 0.01 0.55
CA PRO A 33 6.86 0.70 1.10
C PRO A 33 8.19 0.05 0.68
N THR A 34 9.31 0.70 1.03
CA THR A 34 10.68 0.17 0.86
C THR A 34 10.94 -1.11 1.65
N THR A 35 10.29 -1.29 2.79
CA THR A 35 10.32 -2.52 3.58
C THR A 35 8.93 -2.81 4.09
N ALA A 36 8.37 -3.94 3.65
CA ALA A 36 7.03 -4.36 4.04
C ALA A 36 6.94 -4.63 5.55
N LEU A 37 5.83 -4.22 6.16
CA LEU A 37 5.51 -4.61 7.53
C LEU A 37 5.36 -6.14 7.62
N ASN A 38 5.95 -6.74 8.66
CA ASN A 38 5.83 -8.18 8.86
C ASN A 38 4.36 -8.57 9.10
N HIS A 39 3.92 -9.69 8.50
CA HIS A 39 2.53 -10.16 8.51
C HIS A 39 1.51 -9.12 8.01
N ARG A 40 1.91 -8.19 7.13
CA ARG A 40 0.99 -7.22 6.53
C ARG A 40 -0.16 -7.92 5.82
N ARG A 41 -1.36 -7.37 6.01
CA ARG A 41 -2.62 -7.81 5.40
C ARG A 41 -3.25 -6.74 4.55
N SER A 42 -2.93 -5.47 4.81
CA SER A 42 -3.42 -4.34 4.03
C SER A 42 -2.39 -3.23 3.88
N ILE A 43 -2.55 -2.47 2.82
CA ILE A 43 -1.82 -1.23 2.56
C ILE A 43 -2.77 -0.20 1.96
N ILE A 44 -2.70 1.03 2.47
CA ILE A 44 -3.29 2.21 1.84
C ILE A 44 -2.14 3.05 1.31
N VAL A 45 -2.27 3.51 0.07
CA VAL A 45 -1.35 4.47 -0.55
C VAL A 45 -2.11 5.73 -0.91
N TYR A 46 -1.49 6.89 -0.68
CA TYR A 46 -2.04 8.20 -0.93
C TYR A 46 -1.01 9.08 -1.63
N ASN A 47 -1.42 9.71 -2.71
CA ASN A 47 -0.59 10.66 -3.43
C ASN A 47 -0.66 12.04 -2.75
N ASN A 48 0.35 12.38 -1.96
CA ASN A 48 0.50 13.69 -1.34
C ASN A 48 1.29 14.67 -2.23
N GLY A 49 1.67 14.24 -3.44
CA GLY A 49 2.35 15.04 -4.44
C GLY A 49 1.40 15.87 -5.30
N SER A 50 1.99 16.45 -6.34
CA SER A 50 1.35 17.30 -7.34
C SER A 50 1.19 16.65 -8.71
N ASN A 51 1.90 15.56 -8.99
CA ASN A 51 1.77 14.81 -10.25
C ASN A 51 1.13 13.44 -10.04
N THR A 52 0.59 12.85 -11.12
CA THR A 52 0.03 11.49 -11.10
C THR A 52 1.12 10.45 -10.82
N VAL A 53 0.85 9.57 -9.86
CA VAL A 53 1.69 8.39 -9.56
C VAL A 53 1.04 7.16 -10.19
N TYR A 54 1.81 6.35 -10.90
CA TYR A 54 1.33 5.13 -11.55
C TYR A 54 1.74 3.91 -10.71
N LEU A 55 0.77 3.09 -10.33
CA LEU A 55 0.95 1.95 -9.43
C LEU A 55 1.01 0.62 -10.20
N GLY A 56 1.84 -0.31 -9.73
CA GLY A 56 1.99 -1.62 -10.35
C GLY A 56 3.06 -2.50 -9.70
N ASP A 57 3.65 -3.41 -10.48
CA ASP A 57 4.77 -4.26 -10.05
C ASP A 57 6.12 -3.59 -10.30
N ALA A 58 7.22 -4.32 -10.13
CA ALA A 58 8.57 -3.81 -10.34
C ALA A 58 8.86 -3.32 -11.78
N ASN A 59 7.99 -3.64 -12.76
CA ASN A 59 8.08 -3.22 -14.15
C ASN A 59 7.04 -2.15 -14.51
N VAL A 60 6.42 -1.52 -13.52
CA VAL A 60 5.44 -0.46 -13.75
C VAL A 60 6.06 0.71 -14.52
N THR A 61 5.30 1.25 -15.45
CA THR A 61 5.63 2.43 -16.26
C THR A 61 4.40 3.33 -16.27
N VAL A 62 4.59 4.56 -16.76
CA VAL A 62 3.50 5.51 -17.02
C VAL A 62 2.45 4.93 -17.99
N GLY A 63 2.83 4.00 -18.88
CA GLY A 63 1.95 3.45 -19.91
C GLY A 63 1.13 2.23 -19.47
N ASN A 64 1.59 1.45 -18.50
CA ASN A 64 0.94 0.22 -18.05
C ASN A 64 0.44 0.26 -16.60
N GLY A 65 0.81 1.29 -15.82
CA GLY A 65 0.44 1.42 -14.42
C GLY A 65 -0.96 1.99 -14.20
N LEU A 66 -1.52 1.71 -13.02
CA LEU A 66 -2.79 2.28 -12.59
C LEU A 66 -2.58 3.74 -12.13
N PRO A 67 -3.21 4.74 -12.76
CA PRO A 67 -2.99 6.13 -12.41
C PRO A 67 -3.67 6.50 -11.08
N MET A 68 -2.88 7.06 -10.17
CA MET A 68 -3.32 7.68 -8.91
C MET A 68 -3.09 9.19 -9.00
N PRO A 69 -4.14 9.99 -9.28
CA PRO A 69 -4.01 11.44 -9.40
C PRO A 69 -3.58 12.09 -8.07
N PRO A 70 -3.13 13.35 -8.07
CA PRO A 70 -2.85 14.11 -6.86
C PRO A 70 -4.04 14.09 -5.90
N GLY A 71 -3.79 13.81 -4.61
CA GLY A 71 -4.84 13.64 -3.60
C GLY A 71 -5.66 12.35 -3.73
N GLY A 72 -5.34 11.48 -4.70
CA GLY A 72 -5.93 10.16 -4.84
C GLY A 72 -5.40 9.17 -3.79
N SER A 73 -6.20 8.15 -3.48
CA SER A 73 -5.77 7.02 -2.64
C SER A 73 -6.31 5.69 -3.14
N TYR A 74 -5.55 4.64 -2.88
CA TYR A 74 -5.95 3.25 -3.12
C TYR A 74 -5.66 2.40 -1.89
N SER A 75 -6.50 1.39 -1.68
CA SER A 75 -6.34 0.39 -0.63
C SER A 75 -6.29 -1.00 -1.24
N PHE A 76 -5.29 -1.78 -0.84
CA PHE A 76 -5.08 -3.13 -1.32
C PHE A 76 -4.95 -4.09 -0.14
N LYS A 77 -5.46 -5.31 -0.32
CA LYS A 77 -5.18 -6.44 0.56
C LYS A 77 -4.01 -7.23 -0.03
N LEU A 78 -2.82 -7.08 0.55
CA LEU A 78 -1.59 -7.67 0.05
C LEU A 78 -0.82 -8.30 1.20
N ASP A 79 -0.31 -9.51 0.96
CA ASP A 79 0.62 -10.18 1.86
C ASP A 79 1.99 -9.49 1.89
N VAL A 80 2.83 -9.83 2.87
CA VAL A 80 4.21 -9.32 2.97
C VAL A 80 5.06 -9.68 1.75
N GLY A 81 4.78 -10.82 1.09
CA GLY A 81 5.51 -11.26 -0.11
C GLY A 81 5.22 -10.46 -1.38
N VAL A 82 4.18 -9.62 -1.40
CA VAL A 82 3.81 -8.81 -2.57
C VAL A 82 4.24 -7.37 -2.35
N VAL A 83 5.10 -6.86 -3.23
CA VAL A 83 5.59 -5.48 -3.18
C VAL A 83 4.89 -4.66 -4.26
N LEU A 84 4.15 -3.63 -3.83
CA LEU A 84 3.58 -2.63 -4.72
C LEU A 84 4.67 -1.63 -5.09
N TYR A 85 4.68 -1.17 -6.34
CA TYR A 85 5.60 -0.13 -6.82
C TYR A 85 4.82 1.06 -7.34
N GLY A 86 5.47 2.23 -7.30
CA GLY A 86 5.01 3.45 -7.92
C GLY A 86 6.06 4.02 -8.87
N VAL A 87 5.62 4.73 -9.91
CA VAL A 87 6.47 5.52 -10.79
C VAL A 87 5.76 6.81 -11.20
N VAL A 88 6.51 7.88 -11.46
CA VAL A 88 5.98 9.15 -11.98
C VAL A 88 6.58 9.45 -13.35
N ALA A 89 5.90 10.27 -14.16
CA ALA A 89 6.38 10.62 -15.50
C ALA A 89 7.61 11.54 -15.46
N SER A 90 7.70 12.42 -14.46
CA SER A 90 8.80 13.33 -14.25
C SER A 90 8.88 13.77 -12.78
N GLY A 91 10.05 14.25 -12.35
CA GLY A 91 10.25 14.74 -11.00
C GLY A 91 10.20 13.65 -9.92
N THR A 92 9.75 14.04 -8.74
CA THR A 92 9.59 13.15 -7.59
C THR A 92 8.35 13.53 -6.80
N GLU A 93 7.54 12.55 -6.42
CA GLU A 93 6.29 12.78 -5.69
C GLU A 93 6.31 12.11 -4.31
N ASP A 94 5.70 12.76 -3.33
CA ASP A 94 5.53 12.25 -1.98
C ASP A 94 4.32 11.30 -1.92
N VAL A 95 4.57 10.02 -1.63
CA VAL A 95 3.52 9.02 -1.42
C VAL A 95 3.47 8.62 0.05
N ARG A 96 2.29 8.79 0.65
CA ARG A 96 2.00 8.38 2.02
C ARG A 96 1.41 6.98 2.02
N ILE A 97 1.89 6.17 2.95
CA ILE A 97 1.56 4.76 3.05
C ILE A 97 1.07 4.48 4.46
N LEU A 98 0.04 3.67 4.60
CA LEU A 98 -0.41 3.12 5.87
C LEU A 98 -0.56 1.60 5.74
N GLU A 99 0.27 0.85 6.44
CA GLU A 99 0.22 -0.62 6.47
C GLU A 99 -0.51 -1.12 7.71
N GLY A 100 -1.24 -2.22 7.56
CA GLY A 100 -1.86 -2.96 8.66
C GLY A 100 -1.46 -4.42 8.64
N SER A 101 -1.05 -4.95 9.79
CA SER A 101 -0.81 -6.39 10.06
C SER A 101 -1.81 -6.91 11.08
#